data_AF-A0A7X3ZBN6-F1
#
_entry.id   AF-A0A7X3ZBN6-F1
#
_cell.length_a   1.000
_cell.length_b   1.000
_cell.length_c   1.000
_cell.angle_alpha   90.00
_cell.angle_beta   90.00
_cell.angle_gamma   90.00
#
_symmetry.space_group_name_H-M   'P 1'
#
loop_
_entity.id
_entity.type
_entity.pdbx_description
1 polymer ?
#
loop_
_entity_poly.entity_id
_entity_poly.type
_entity_poly.pdbx_seq_one_letter_code
_entity_poly.pdbx_strand_id
1 'polypeptide(L)' 'RWLRPRDDMTVEHLMDRCDPIRQQLLGAGPSGGHGYTSPKEEDVPLKAWIREHLGEEAVVQ' A
#
# COMPACT_ATOMS: atom_id res chain seq x y z
N ARG A 1 3.64 11.47 3.08
CA ARG A 1 2.63 11.36 1.99
C ARG A 1 2.63 9.93 1.45
N TRP A 2 1.48 9.23 1.46
CA TRP A 2 1.33 7.83 0.98
C TRP A 2 1.35 7.74 -0.56
N LEU A 3 2.39 8.29 -1.19
CA LEU A 3 2.58 8.30 -2.63
C LEU A 3 3.01 6.92 -3.11
N ARG A 4 2.24 6.32 -4.01
CA ARG A 4 2.64 5.11 -4.72
C ARG A 4 3.54 5.48 -5.91
N PRO A 5 4.63 4.74 -6.17
CA PRO A 5 5.38 4.86 -7.41
C PRO A 5 4.48 4.54 -8.62
N ARG A 6 4.48 5.40 -9.64
CA ARG A 6 3.75 5.19 -10.91
C ARG A 6 4.55 4.27 -11.86
N ASP A 7 5.15 3.23 -11.30
CA ASP A 7 5.97 2.30 -12.08
C ASP A 7 5.12 1.13 -12.58
N ASP A 8 5.54 0.52 -13.69
CA ASP A 8 4.90 -0.69 -14.21
C ASP A 8 5.24 -1.86 -13.28
N MET A 9 4.21 -2.43 -12.66
CA MET A 9 4.36 -3.52 -11.70
C MET A 9 4.68 -4.84 -12.42
N THR A 10 5.97 -5.18 -12.52
CA THR A 10 6.49 -6.40 -13.19
C THR A 10 6.49 -7.65 -12.30
N VAL A 11 6.17 -7.48 -11.02
CA VAL A 11 6.25 -8.51 -9.97
C VAL A 11 4.91 -9.21 -9.69
N GLU A 12 3.97 -9.17 -10.64
CA GLU A 12 2.63 -9.78 -10.51
C GLU A 12 2.69 -11.25 -10.04
N HIS A 13 3.67 -12.01 -10.53
CA HIS A 13 3.91 -13.41 -10.17
C HIS A 13 4.24 -13.65 -8.68
N LEU A 14 4.55 -12.61 -7.90
CA LEU A 14 4.80 -12.69 -6.46
C LEU A 14 3.55 -12.38 -5.61
N MET A 15 2.50 -11.82 -6.21
CA MET A 15 1.35 -11.27 -5.49
C MET A 15 0.57 -12.35 -4.73
N ASP A 16 0.34 -13.50 -5.36
CA ASP A 16 -0.38 -14.65 -4.75
C ASP A 16 0.29 -15.19 -3.48
N ARG A 17 1.58 -14.91 -3.31
CA ARG A 17 2.39 -15.38 -2.17
C ARG A 17 2.62 -14.29 -1.11
N CYS A 18 2.19 -13.07 -1.39
CA CYS A 18 2.43 -11.92 -0.54
C CYS A 18 1.18 -11.60 0.27
N ASP A 19 1.35 -11.23 1.54
CA ASP A 19 0.28 -10.65 2.34
C ASP A 19 -0.10 -9.25 1.84
N PRO A 20 -1.26 -8.70 2.23
CA PRO A 20 -1.74 -7.41 1.74
C PRO A 20 -0.76 -6.24 1.93
N ILE A 21 0.06 -6.25 2.98
CA ILE A 21 1.06 -5.21 3.24
C ILE A 21 2.22 -5.34 2.25
N ARG A 22 2.74 -6.56 2.05
CA ARG A 22 3.77 -6.81 1.03
C ARG A 22 3.27 -6.49 -0.36
N GLN A 23 2.04 -6.85 -0.70
CA GLN A 23 1.43 -6.49 -1.97
C GLN A 23 1.38 -4.96 -2.16
N GLN A 24 0.98 -4.20 -1.13
CA GLN A 24 1.02 -2.73 -1.17
C GLN A 24 2.44 -2.19 -1.42
N LEU A 25 3.46 -2.74 -0.74
CA LEU A 25 4.87 -2.36 -0.93
C LEU A 25 5.38 -2.67 -2.34
N LEU A 26 4.87 -3.74 -2.96
CA LEU A 26 5.18 -4.12 -4.34
C LEU A 26 4.37 -3.35 -5.38
N GLY A 27 3.50 -2.43 -4.97
CA GLY A 27 2.71 -1.57 -5.86
C GLY A 27 1.32 -2.10 -6.21
N ALA A 28 0.86 -3.20 -5.60
CA ALA A 28 -0.47 -3.74 -5.84
C ALA A 28 -1.56 -2.83 -5.26
N GLY A 29 -2.58 -2.52 -6.06
CA GLY A 29 -3.79 -1.86 -5.56
C GLY A 29 -4.89 -1.78 -6.62
N PRO A 30 -6.14 -1.58 -6.19
CA PRO A 30 -7.33 -1.74 -7.03
C PRO A 30 -7.42 -0.76 -8.21
N SER A 31 -6.64 0.33 -8.20
CA SER A 31 -6.62 1.36 -9.25
C SER A 31 -5.47 1.20 -10.27
N GLY A 32 -4.63 0.17 -10.15
CA GLY A 32 -3.42 0.00 -10.96
C GLY A 32 -2.35 1.09 -10.71
N GLY A 33 -1.63 1.52 -11.75
CA GLY A 33 -0.59 2.56 -11.69
C GLY A 33 -1.12 3.99 -11.47
N HIS A 34 -2.44 4.19 -11.48
CA HIS A 34 -3.04 5.47 -11.14
C HIS A 34 -3.12 5.56 -9.61
N GLY A 35 -2.11 6.18 -9.01
CA GLY A 35 -2.05 6.40 -7.57
C GLY A 35 -3.34 7.02 -6.99
N TYR A 36 -3.57 6.83 -5.70
CA TYR A 36 -4.81 7.23 -5.06
C TYR A 36 -4.97 8.74 -4.99
N THR A 37 -6.09 9.26 -5.50
CA THR A 37 -6.56 10.61 -5.20
C THR A 37 -7.09 10.69 -3.76
N SER A 38 -7.73 9.63 -3.27
CA SER A 38 -8.18 9.46 -1.88
C SER A 38 -8.16 7.97 -1.50
N PRO A 39 -7.09 7.46 -0.85
CA PRO A 39 -7.02 6.05 -0.48
C PRO A 39 -8.01 5.73 0.65
N LYS A 40 -8.77 4.64 0.52
CA LYS A 40 -9.53 4.06 1.62
C LYS A 40 -8.61 3.25 2.52
N GLU A 41 -9.06 2.84 3.70
CA GLU A 41 -8.24 2.03 4.60
C GLU A 41 -7.86 0.66 4.00
N GLU A 42 -8.77 0.07 3.22
CA GLU A 42 -8.54 -1.17 2.45
C GLU A 42 -7.43 -1.02 1.38
N ASP A 43 -7.16 0.20 0.92
CA ASP A 43 -6.13 0.50 -0.07
C ASP A 43 -4.73 0.64 0.53
N VAL A 44 -4.65 0.85 1.85
CA VAL A 44 -3.39 1.12 2.56
C VAL A 44 -3.26 0.26 3.83
N PRO A 45 -3.24 -1.08 3.71
CA PRO A 45 -3.12 -1.99 4.86
C PRO A 45 -1.88 -1.70 5.73
N LEU A 46 -0.78 -1.22 5.15
CA LEU A 46 0.41 -0.79 5.89
C LEU A 46 0.13 0.36 6.85
N LYS A 47 -0.76 1.29 6.48
CA LYS A 47 -1.15 2.42 7.33
C LYS A 47 -1.88 1.92 8.57
N ALA A 48 -2.81 0.99 8.40
CA ALA A 48 -3.54 0.37 9.51
C ALA A 48 -2.59 -0.41 10.43
N TRP A 49 -1.65 -1.17 9.85
CA TRP A 49 -0.65 -1.90 10.63
C TRP A 49 0.27 -0.97 11.44
N ILE A 50 0.78 0.09 10.83
CA ILE A 50 1.64 1.09 11.52
C ILE A 50 0.87 1.77 12.65
N ARG A 51 -0.40 2.14 12.41
CA ARG A 51 -1.26 2.72 13.45
C ARG A 51 -1.39 1.80 14.67
N GLU A 52 -1.62 0.52 14.43
CA GLU A 52 -1.83 -0.48 15.48
C GLU A 52 -0.53 -0.77 16.27
N HIS A 53 0.61 -0.82 15.60
CA HIS A 53 1.87 -1.27 16.20
C HIS A 53 2.78 -0.14 16.70
N LEU A 54 2.68 1.05 16.08
CA LEU A 54 3.57 2.19 16.32
C LEU A 54 2.80 3.45 16.76
N GLY A 55 1.46 3.40 16.77
CA GLY A 55 0.60 4.52 17.18
C GLY A 55 0.30 5.52 16.05
N GLU A 56 -0.66 6.41 16.31
CA GLU A 56 -1.13 7.43 15.34
C GLU A 56 -0.01 8.41 14.91
N GLU A 57 0.96 8.71 15.78
CA GLU A 57 2.04 9.65 15.46
C GLU A 57 2.92 9.15 14.31
N ALA A 58 3.09 7.84 14.16
CA ALA A 58 3.87 7.24 13.08
C ALA A 58 3.17 7.29 11.71
N VAL A 59 1.86 7.57 11.68
CA VAL A 59 1.03 7.59 10.47
C VAL A 59 1.00 8.97 9.80
N VAL A 60 1.36 10.02 10.54
CA VAL A 60 1.31 11.43 10.11
C VAL A 60 2.68 11.86 9.57
N GLN A 61 2.97 11.52 8.30
CA GLN A 61 4.07 12.08 7.50
C GLN A 61 3.63 12.33 6.05
#